data_AF-A0A6G1CVY1-F1
#
_entry.id   AF-A0A6G1CVY1-F1
#
_cell.length_a   1.000
_cell.length_b   1.000
_cell.length_c   1.000
_cell.angle_alpha   90.00
_cell.angle_beta   90.00
_cell.angle_gamma   90.00
#
_symmetry.space_group_name_H-M   'P 1'
#
loop_
_entity.id
_entity.type
_entity.pdbx_description
1 polymer ?
#
loop_
_entity_poly.entity_id
_entity_poly.type
_entity_poly.pdbx_seq_one_letter_code
_entity_poly.pdbx_strand_id
1 'polypeptide(L)'
;MVPSVHTLGIQVKLFDHNEVRMLRSFLRCFPNVETLYIQSETTLGKPPGMLSPMFLQETGPIDCLEGHIKKVIIREFRVHKSELDFVKFIAERGQVLEKIVVVLTHTKNDPGVD
;
A
#
# COMPACT_ATOMS: atom_id res chain seq x y z
N MET A 1 -4.39 14.76 -14.89
CA MET A 1 -5.21 14.18 -13.80
C MET A 1 -6.48 13.59 -14.42
N VAL A 2 -6.99 12.50 -13.87
CA VAL A 2 -8.15 11.73 -14.36
C VAL A 2 -9.14 11.55 -13.21
N PRO A 3 -10.09 12.48 -13.02
CA PRO A 3 -11.01 12.50 -11.87
C PRO A 3 -12.13 11.45 -11.94
N SER A 4 -12.31 10.78 -13.08
CA SER A 4 -13.32 9.73 -13.25
C SER A 4 -12.96 8.41 -12.56
N VAL A 5 -11.71 8.25 -12.12
CA VAL A 5 -11.24 7.02 -11.44
C VAL A 5 -11.59 7.08 -9.95
N HIS A 6 -12.48 6.19 -9.52
CA HIS A 6 -12.94 6.06 -8.13
C HIS A 6 -12.38 4.81 -7.44
N THR A 7 -11.89 3.83 -8.22
CA THR A 7 -11.26 2.61 -7.71
C THR A 7 -9.91 2.44 -8.38
N LEU A 8 -8.85 2.30 -7.58
CA LEU A 8 -7.49 2.08 -8.06
C LEU A 8 -6.99 0.73 -7.55
N GLY A 9 -6.67 -0.17 -8.48
CA GLY A 9 -5.96 -1.42 -8.18
C GLY A 9 -4.49 -1.32 -8.59
N ILE A 10 -3.57 -1.70 -7.70
CA ILE A 10 -2.14 -1.63 -7.96
C ILE A 10 -1.39 -2.77 -7.27
N GLN A 11 -0.43 -3.34 -8.00
CA GLN A 11 0.56 -4.27 -7.45
C GLN A 11 1.82 -3.47 -7.14
N VAL A 12 2.33 -3.58 -5.92
CA VAL A 12 3.42 -2.73 -5.43
C VAL A 12 4.27 -3.50 -4.42
N LYS A 13 5.60 -3.29 -4.48
CA LYS A 13 6.50 -3.71 -3.40
C LYS A 13 6.50 -2.61 -2.36
N LEU A 14 5.79 -2.80 -1.25
CA LEU A 14 5.73 -1.82 -0.15
C LEU A 14 7.09 -1.60 0.54
N PHE A 15 8.09 -2.44 0.25
CA PHE A 15 9.49 -2.28 0.67
C PHE A 15 10.40 -1.64 -0.41
N ASP A 16 9.89 -1.24 -1.57
CA ASP A 16 10.69 -0.60 -2.62
C ASP A 16 10.33 0.89 -2.75
N HIS A 17 11.33 1.76 -2.60
CA HIS A 17 11.14 3.21 -2.64
C HIS A 17 10.58 3.71 -3.98
N ASN A 18 11.03 3.15 -5.10
CA ASN A 18 10.60 3.60 -6.41
C ASN A 18 9.15 3.19 -6.68
N GLU A 19 8.77 1.99 -6.23
CA GLU A 19 7.39 1.49 -6.31
C GLU A 19 6.43 2.34 -5.45
N VAL A 20 6.83 2.70 -4.23
CA VAL A 20 6.02 3.58 -3.37
C VAL A 20 5.91 5.00 -3.95
N ARG A 21 6.99 5.53 -4.54
CA ARG A 21 6.95 6.81 -5.27
C ARG A 21 6.03 6.75 -6.49
N MET A 22 6.01 5.61 -7.19
CA MET A 22 5.10 5.36 -8.30
C MET A 22 3.64 5.36 -7.83
N LEU A 23 3.33 4.62 -6.77
CA LEU A 23 2.01 4.60 -6.12
C LEU A 23 1.51 6.02 -5.81
N ARG A 24 2.36 6.84 -5.19
CA ARG A 24 2.03 8.24 -4.89
C ARG A 24 1.74 9.07 -6.13
N SER A 25 2.47 8.83 -7.22
CA SER A 25 2.25 9.52 -8.49
C SER A 25 0.89 9.12 -9.10
N PHE A 26 0.49 7.85 -8.98
CA PHE A 26 -0.85 7.41 -9.37
C PHE A 26 -1.94 8.06 -8.52
N LEU A 27 -1.78 8.09 -7.20
CA LEU A 27 -2.75 8.73 -6.31
C LEU A 27 -2.96 10.22 -6.67
N ARG A 28 -1.90 10.94 -7.03
CA ARG A 28 -2.01 12.33 -7.54
C ARG A 28 -2.71 12.42 -8.91
N CYS A 29 -2.55 11.43 -9.76
CA CYS A 29 -3.23 11.39 -11.05
C CYS A 29 -4.73 11.14 -10.91
N PHE A 30 -5.18 10.49 -9.84
CA PHE A 30 -6.57 10.07 -9.61
C PHE A 30 -7.13 10.72 -8.32
N PRO A 31 -7.57 11.98 -8.39
CA PRO A 31 -7.93 12.76 -7.19
C PRO A 31 -9.20 12.27 -6.46
N ASN A 32 -10.05 11.47 -7.11
CA ASN A 32 -11.33 11.02 -6.56
C ASN A 32 -11.34 9.53 -6.17
N VAL A 33 -10.17 8.92 -5.97
CA VAL A 33 -10.10 7.51 -5.56
C VAL A 33 -10.76 7.34 -4.19
N GLU A 34 -11.81 6.52 -4.14
CA GLU A 34 -12.52 6.15 -2.92
C GLU A 34 -12.07 4.77 -2.41
N THR A 35 -11.73 3.86 -3.32
CA THR A 35 -11.27 2.51 -2.99
C THR A 35 -9.88 2.25 -3.56
N LEU A 36 -8.93 1.97 -2.68
CA LEU A 36 -7.56 1.57 -3.03
C LEU A 36 -7.37 0.08 -2.78
N TYR A 37 -7.08 -0.67 -3.85
CA TYR A 37 -6.73 -2.08 -3.79
C TYR A 37 -5.23 -2.25 -4.04
N ILE A 38 -4.55 -2.88 -3.11
CA ILE A 38 -3.12 -3.13 -3.14
C ILE A 38 -2.88 -4.64 -3.12
N GLN A 39 -2.09 -5.11 -4.06
CA GLN A 39 -1.51 -6.44 -4.02
C GLN A 39 -0.03 -6.29 -3.63
N SER A 40 0.32 -6.70 -2.41
CA SER A 40 1.68 -6.61 -1.89
C SER A 40 2.56 -7.64 -2.60
N GLU A 41 3.53 -7.18 -3.37
CA GLU A 41 4.50 -8.07 -4.01
C GLU A 41 5.74 -8.21 -3.13
N THR A 42 6.32 -9.41 -3.11
CA THR A 42 7.63 -9.67 -2.49
C THR A 42 8.49 -10.51 -3.41
N THR A 43 9.77 -10.15 -3.51
CA THR A 43 10.76 -10.97 -4.22
C THR A 43 11.22 -12.11 -3.32
N LEU A 44 10.95 -13.35 -3.73
CA LEU A 44 11.52 -14.55 -3.11
C LEU A 44 13.06 -14.44 -3.05
N GLY A 45 13.65 -14.68 -1.88
CA GLY A 45 15.10 -14.82 -1.72
C GLY A 45 15.91 -13.54 -1.47
N LYS A 46 15.29 -12.35 -1.42
CA LYS A 46 15.94 -11.16 -0.86
C LYS A 46 15.42 -10.92 0.56
N PRO A 47 16.29 -10.78 1.58
CA PRO A 47 15.83 -10.25 2.86
C PRO A 47 15.15 -8.92 2.57
N PRO A 48 13.95 -8.64 3.13
CA PRO A 48 13.29 -7.37 2.94
C PRO A 48 14.30 -6.29 3.28
N GLY A 49 14.73 -5.55 2.26
CA GLY A 49 15.67 -4.46 2.43
C GLY A 49 15.12 -3.60 3.54
N MET A 50 15.93 -3.37 4.58
CA MET A 50 15.50 -2.74 5.82
C MET A 50 15.00 -1.34 5.48
N LEU A 51 13.71 -1.21 5.17
CA LEU A 51 13.15 0.08 4.84
C LEU A 51 13.13 0.90 6.11
N SER A 52 13.83 2.02 6.07
CA SER A 52 13.76 3.03 7.10
C SER A 52 12.36 3.67 7.07
N PRO A 53 11.81 4.06 8.24
CA PRO A 53 10.56 4.81 8.35
C PRO A 53 10.55 6.21 7.67
N MET A 54 11.62 6.59 6.96
CA MET A 54 11.78 7.94 6.40
C MET A 54 11.00 8.17 5.09
N PHE A 55 10.54 7.12 4.39
CA PHE A 55 9.94 7.27 3.05
C PHE A 55 8.51 7.82 3.03
N LEU A 56 7.79 7.68 4.14
CA LEU A 56 6.46 8.29 4.33
C LEU A 56 6.53 9.75 4.79
N GLN A 57 7.75 10.30 4.95
CA GLN A 57 7.98 11.68 5.35
C GLN A 57 8.07 12.67 4.18
N GLU A 58 7.90 12.27 2.91
CA GLU A 58 7.80 13.26 1.83
C GLU A 58 6.44 13.99 1.89
N THR A 59 6.46 15.14 2.59
CA THR A 59 5.37 15.93 3.20
C THR A 59 4.38 16.63 2.27
N GLY A 60 4.30 16.27 0.99
CA GLY A 60 3.31 16.87 0.09
C GLY A 60 1.92 16.23 0.27
N PRO A 61 0.84 17.01 0.47
CA PRO A 61 -0.51 16.47 0.57
C PRO A 61 -0.88 15.67 -0.69
N ILE A 62 -1.74 14.67 -0.50
CA ILE A 62 -2.32 13.87 -1.57
C ILE A 62 -3.82 13.93 -1.36
N ASP A 63 -4.51 14.76 -2.15
CA ASP A 63 -5.92 15.10 -1.93
C ASP A 63 -6.83 13.87 -1.81
N CYS A 64 -6.64 12.87 -2.69
CA CYS A 64 -7.45 11.65 -2.62
C CYS A 64 -7.19 10.85 -1.34
N LEU A 65 -5.95 10.78 -0.88
CA LEU A 65 -5.57 10.06 0.33
C LEU A 65 -6.21 10.67 1.57
N GLU A 66 -6.22 12.00 1.65
CA GLU A 66 -6.72 12.71 2.83
C GLU A 66 -8.26 12.81 2.82
N GLY A 67 -8.86 13.14 1.66
CA GLY A 67 -10.27 13.54 1.58
C GLY A 67 -11.23 12.59 0.85
N HIS A 68 -10.73 11.55 0.17
CA HIS A 68 -11.60 10.71 -0.69
C HIS A 68 -11.51 9.20 -0.42
N ILE A 69 -10.35 8.68 -0.02
CA ILE A 69 -10.19 7.24 0.23
C ILE A 69 -11.01 6.83 1.47
N LYS A 70 -12.05 6.04 1.23
CA LYS A 70 -12.92 5.44 2.25
C LYS A 70 -12.51 4.00 2.58
N LYS A 71 -11.94 3.29 1.60
CA LYS A 71 -11.62 1.87 1.74
C LYS A 71 -10.25 1.52 1.18
N VAL A 72 -9.48 0.79 1.96
CA VAL A 72 -8.21 0.18 1.51
C VAL A 72 -8.26 -1.33 1.67
N ILE A 73 -7.84 -2.05 0.64
CA ILE A 73 -7.71 -3.51 0.65
C ILE A 73 -6.27 -3.85 0.33
N ILE A 74 -5.60 -4.59 1.20
CA ILE A 74 -4.22 -5.05 0.98
C ILE A 74 -4.24 -6.57 0.98
N ARG A 75 -3.83 -7.17 -0.14
CA ARG A 75 -3.67 -8.62 -0.30
C ARG A 75 -2.21 -9.03 -0.31
N GLU A 76 -1.98 -10.32 -0.10
CA GLU A 76 -0.65 -10.92 0.01
C GLU A 76 0.19 -10.32 1.15
N PHE A 77 -0.48 -9.88 2.21
CA PHE A 77 0.16 -9.22 3.36
C PHE A 77 1.00 -10.24 4.15
N ARG A 78 2.26 -9.91 4.40
CA ARG A 78 3.24 -10.78 5.07
C ARG A 78 3.60 -10.31 6.49
N VAL A 79 3.01 -9.20 6.94
CA VAL A 79 3.26 -8.59 8.25
C VAL A 79 4.71 -8.09 8.36
N HIS A 80 5.29 -7.64 7.24
CA HIS A 80 6.57 -6.94 7.28
C HIS A 80 6.40 -5.53 7.87
N LYS A 81 7.45 -5.03 8.51
CA LYS A 81 7.45 -3.68 9.11
C LYS A 81 7.02 -2.59 8.12
N SER A 82 7.50 -2.66 6.88
CA SER A 82 7.11 -1.71 5.83
C SER A 82 5.61 -1.74 5.49
N GLU A 83 4.98 -2.92 5.52
CA GLU A 83 3.55 -3.05 5.29
C GLU A 83 2.73 -2.50 6.47
N LEU A 84 3.19 -2.74 7.69
CA LEU A 84 2.59 -2.16 8.90
C LEU A 84 2.74 -0.63 8.94
N ASP A 85 3.91 -0.12 8.59
CA ASP A 85 4.17 1.33 8.50
C ASP A 85 3.28 1.98 7.44
N PHE A 86 3.05 1.30 6.31
CA PHE A 86 2.12 1.76 5.28
C PHE A 86 0.66 1.79 5.77
N VAL A 87 0.21 0.74 6.46
CA VAL A 87 -1.13 0.71 7.08
C VAL A 87 -1.29 1.87 8.07
N LYS A 88 -0.28 2.08 8.92
CA LYS A 88 -0.27 3.18 9.89
C LYS A 88 -0.34 4.53 9.19
N PHE A 89 0.44 4.75 8.15
CA PHE A 89 0.44 6.00 7.39
C PHE A 89 -0.92 6.33 6.77
N ILE A 90 -1.58 5.34 6.14
CA ILE A 90 -2.91 5.56 5.57
C ILE A 90 -3.91 5.89 6.69
N ALA A 91 -3.85 5.15 7.80
CA ALA A 91 -4.74 5.38 8.93
C ALA A 91 -4.55 6.77 9.56
N GLU A 92 -3.32 7.29 9.59
CA GLU A 92 -3.00 8.64 10.10
C GLU A 92 -3.42 9.76 9.15
N ARG A 93 -3.43 9.50 7.83
CA ARG A 93 -3.69 10.53 6.80
C ARG A 93 -5.13 10.56 6.31
N GLY A 94 -5.80 9.42 6.25
CA GLY A 94 -7.14 9.30 5.68
C GLY A 94 -8.21 9.84 6.62
N GLN A 95 -8.66 11.08 6.38
CA GLN A 95 -9.63 11.76 7.26
C GLN A 95 -11.04 11.16 7.15
N VAL A 96 -11.35 10.54 6.00
CA VAL A 96 -12.64 9.90 5.71
C VAL A 96 -12.52 8.38 5.59
N LEU A 97 -11.42 7.80 6.06
CA LEU A 97 -11.16 6.37 5.96
C LEU A 97 -12.11 5.58 6.86
N GLU A 98 -12.93 4.73 6.26
CA GLU A 98 -13.93 3.92 6.97
C GLU A 98 -13.43 2.51 7.26
N LYS A 99 -12.62 1.93 6.35
CA LYS A 99 -12.23 0.52 6.44
C LYS A 99 -10.88 0.21 5.81
N ILE A 100 -10.05 -0.52 6.55
CA ILE A 100 -8.87 -1.24 6.03
C ILE A 100 -9.14 -2.74 6.10
N VAL A 101 -8.91 -3.44 4.99
CA VAL A 101 -8.98 -4.90 4.90
C VAL A 101 -7.59 -5.43 4.59
N VAL A 102 -7.05 -6.26 5.48
CA VAL A 102 -5.78 -6.94 5.28
C VAL A 102 -6.04 -8.42 5.06
N VAL A 103 -5.57 -8.96 3.93
CA VAL A 103 -5.62 -10.38 3.60
C VAL A 103 -4.21 -10.92 3.65
N LEU A 104 -3.95 -11.76 4.65
CA LEU A 104 -2.66 -12.40 4.84
C LEU A 104 -2.37 -13.37 3.69
N THR A 105 -1.10 -13.44 3.27
CA THR A 105 -0.68 -14.50 2.37
C THR A 105 -0.77 -15.84 3.10
N HIS A 106 -1.29 -16.88 2.43
CA HIS A 106 -1.22 -18.23 2.96
C HIS A 106 0.22 -18.72 2.78
N THR A 107 1.01 -18.74 3.86
CA THR A 107 2.24 -19.53 3.85
C THR A 107 1.82 -20.99 3.76
N LYS A 108 1.89 -21.59 2.56
CA LYS A 108 2.04 -23.03 2.49
C LYS A 108 3.38 -23.32 3.16
N ASN A 109 3.33 -23.83 4.39
CA ASN A 109 4.35 -24.80 4.78
C ASN A 109 4.16 -25.92 3.77
N ASP A 110 5.02 -25.99 2.75
CA ASP A 110 5.21 -27.23 2.00
C ASP A 110 6.18 -28.08 2.84
N PRO A 111 5.70 -29.06 3.63
CA PRO A 111 6.56 -30.09 4.18
C PRO A 111 6.95 -31.01 3.01
N GLY A 112 8.03 -30.69 2.30
CA GLY A 112 8.36 -31.43 1.08
C GLY A 112 9.73 -31.13 0.50
N VAL A 113 10.78 -31.28 1.29
CA VAL A 113 12.07 -31.82 0.84
C VAL A 113 12.54 -32.75 1.97
N ASP A 114 12.32 -34.05 1.76
CA ASP A 114 13.11 -35.14 2.34
C ASP A 114 14.28 -35.40 1.38
#